data_AF-A0A925ZRK6-F1
#
_entry.id   AF-A0A925ZRK6-F1
#
_cell.length_a   1.000
_cell.length_b   1.000
_cell.length_c   1.000
_cell.angle_alpha   90.00
_cell.angle_beta   90.00
_cell.angle_gamma   90.00
#
_symmetry.space_group_name_H-M   'P 1'
#
loop_
_entity.id
_entity.type
_entity.pdbx_description
1 polymer ?
#
loop_
_entity_poly.entity_id
_entity_poly.type
_entity_poly.pdbx_seq_one_letter_code
_entity_poly.pdbx_strand_id
1 'polypeptide(L)'
;ALLDEMQRLGIVLDVTHLSDQAFWQALDGYGGQVLASHNNCRALVPHQRQFSDEQLRAVIARGGVIGAALDAWMLQPGWTSGRNSLVDGPTLVDVANHIDHVCELAGNTRHAAIGSDLDGGFGREQSPADLDTVADLQKLAELLAWRRYSDADIAAVMHGNWERWLNELWET
;
A
#
# COMPACT_ATOMS: atom_id res chain seq x y z
N ALA A 1 -22.07 6.50 -13.53
CA ALA A 1 -22.91 5.28 -13.57
C ALA A 1 -22.41 4.22 -12.59
N LEU A 2 -21.25 3.59 -12.82
CA LEU A 2 -20.72 2.58 -11.88
C LEU A 2 -20.44 3.18 -10.49
N LEU A 3 -19.73 4.31 -10.43
CA LEU A 3 -19.39 4.99 -9.17
C LEU A 3 -20.65 5.44 -8.40
N ASP A 4 -21.66 5.94 -9.10
CA ASP A 4 -22.94 6.32 -8.49
C ASP A 4 -23.62 5.11 -7.83
N GLU A 5 -23.59 3.95 -8.50
CA GLU A 5 -24.20 2.73 -7.98
C GLU A 5 -23.38 2.13 -6.83
N MET A 6 -22.05 2.15 -6.90
CA MET A 6 -21.18 1.78 -5.79
C MET A 6 -21.46 2.65 -4.56
N GLN A 7 -21.59 3.97 -4.75
CA GLN A 7 -21.92 4.91 -3.68
C GLN A 7 -23.31 4.62 -3.11
N ARG A 8 -24.31 4.36 -3.96
CA ARG A 8 -25.67 3.98 -3.54
C ARG A 8 -25.70 2.71 -2.69
N LEU A 9 -24.80 1.77 -2.98
CA LEU A 9 -24.70 0.48 -2.30
C LEU A 9 -23.71 0.48 -1.12
N GLY A 10 -23.00 1.57 -0.86
CA GLY A 10 -21.94 1.61 0.16
C GLY A 10 -20.72 0.74 -0.19
N ILE A 11 -20.52 0.43 -1.48
CA ILE A 11 -19.35 -0.33 -1.95
C ILE A 11 -18.16 0.61 -2.02
N VAL A 12 -17.05 0.21 -1.41
CA VAL A 12 -15.78 0.94 -1.39
C VAL A 12 -15.17 1.04 -2.78
N LEU A 13 -14.45 2.12 -3.03
CA LEU A 13 -13.62 2.25 -4.22
C LEU A 13 -12.15 2.00 -3.86
N ASP A 14 -11.61 0.88 -4.34
CA ASP A 14 -10.17 0.66 -4.37
C ASP A 14 -9.58 1.36 -5.60
N VAL A 15 -8.68 2.31 -5.36
CA VAL A 15 -8.09 3.13 -6.43
C VAL A 15 -6.79 2.54 -7.00
N THR A 16 -6.35 1.40 -6.45
CA THR A 16 -5.19 0.67 -6.96
C THR A 16 -5.38 0.31 -8.45
N HIS A 17 -4.29 0.32 -9.22
CA HIS A 17 -4.26 0.12 -10.69
C HIS A 17 -4.90 1.22 -11.56
N LEU A 18 -5.61 2.21 -11.01
CA LEU A 18 -6.11 3.32 -11.81
C LEU A 18 -4.92 4.11 -12.41
N SER A 19 -5.07 4.54 -13.67
CA SER A 19 -4.17 5.54 -14.24
C SER A 19 -4.35 6.88 -13.54
N ASP A 20 -3.39 7.79 -13.64
CA ASP A 20 -3.48 9.12 -13.02
C ASP A 20 -4.78 9.85 -13.42
N GLN A 21 -5.16 9.78 -14.70
CA GLN A 21 -6.41 10.38 -15.17
C GLN A 21 -7.64 9.71 -14.55
N ALA A 22 -7.69 8.38 -14.54
CA ALA A 22 -8.82 7.64 -13.99
C ALA A 22 -8.94 7.83 -12.47
N PHE A 23 -7.81 7.92 -11.76
CA PHE A 23 -7.75 8.20 -10.33
C PHE A 23 -8.47 9.52 -10.01
N TRP A 24 -8.08 10.62 -10.66
CA TRP A 24 -8.67 11.93 -10.38
C TRP A 24 -10.14 12.00 -10.77
N GLN A 25 -10.49 11.45 -11.95
CA GLN A 25 -11.89 11.36 -12.38
C GLN A 25 -12.75 10.54 -11.41
N ALA A 26 -12.19 9.46 -10.86
CA ALA A 26 -12.89 8.62 -9.90
C ALA A 26 -13.10 9.35 -8.57
N LEU A 27 -12.09 10.05 -8.06
CA LEU A 27 -12.23 10.86 -6.84
C LEU A 27 -13.24 12.00 -7.04
N ASP A 28 -13.24 12.68 -8.19
CA ASP A 28 -14.22 13.73 -8.49
C ASP A 28 -15.66 13.20 -8.55
N GLY A 29 -15.84 11.97 -9.06
CA GLY A 29 -17.14 11.35 -9.30
C GLY A 29 -17.66 10.42 -8.20
N TYR A 30 -16.86 10.11 -7.19
CA TYR A 30 -17.23 9.17 -6.12
C TYR A 30 -17.03 9.84 -4.75
N GLY A 31 -18.11 9.99 -3.99
CA GLY A 31 -18.10 10.62 -2.66
C GLY A 31 -17.93 9.65 -1.49
N GLY A 32 -17.89 8.34 -1.76
CA GLY A 32 -17.73 7.31 -0.73
C GLY A 32 -16.28 7.12 -0.27
N GLN A 33 -16.08 6.11 0.57
CA GLN A 33 -14.77 5.75 1.13
C GLN A 33 -13.86 5.11 0.07
N VAL A 34 -12.57 5.49 0.12
CA VAL A 34 -11.55 4.98 -0.80
C VAL A 34 -10.42 4.31 -0.04
N LEU A 35 -9.78 3.32 -0.66
CA LEU A 35 -8.52 2.72 -0.21
C LEU A 35 -7.56 2.54 -1.39
N ALA A 36 -6.30 2.27 -1.08
CA ALA A 36 -5.37 1.65 -2.03
C ALA A 36 -4.91 0.33 -1.43
N SER A 37 -5.48 -0.78 -1.88
CA SER A 37 -5.22 -2.13 -1.33
C SER A 37 -3.77 -2.56 -1.42
N HIS A 38 -3.09 -2.31 -2.54
CA HIS A 38 -1.69 -2.69 -2.78
C HIS A 38 -1.00 -1.70 -3.74
N ASN A 39 -0.42 -0.65 -3.18
CA ASN A 39 0.18 0.43 -3.94
C ASN A 39 1.39 1.05 -3.22
N ASN A 40 2.42 1.41 -4.00
CA ASN A 40 3.65 1.99 -3.47
C ASN A 40 3.84 3.46 -3.92
N CYS A 41 4.98 4.03 -3.55
CA CYS A 41 5.27 5.46 -3.63
C CYS A 41 6.14 5.76 -4.87
N ARG A 42 5.65 6.61 -5.76
CA ARG A 42 6.37 7.02 -6.99
C ARG A 42 7.66 7.78 -6.70
N ALA A 43 7.73 8.43 -5.54
CA ALA A 43 8.94 9.10 -5.04
C ALA A 43 10.12 8.12 -4.82
N LEU A 44 9.84 6.87 -4.47
CA LEU A 44 10.86 5.83 -4.23
C LEU A 44 11.09 4.97 -5.47
N VAL A 45 10.02 4.61 -6.19
CA VAL A 45 10.08 3.84 -7.44
C VAL A 45 9.37 4.59 -8.57
N PRO A 46 10.12 5.30 -9.45
CA PRO A 46 9.54 6.12 -10.52
C PRO A 46 8.85 5.30 -11.61
N HIS A 47 7.57 4.97 -11.42
CA HIS A 47 6.75 4.26 -12.40
C HIS A 47 5.27 4.67 -12.28
N GLN A 48 4.54 4.66 -13.39
CA GLN A 48 3.12 5.05 -13.48
C GLN A 48 2.17 4.15 -12.67
N ARG A 49 2.62 2.95 -12.29
CA ARG A 49 1.89 2.05 -11.38
C ARG A 49 1.82 2.61 -9.95
N GLN A 50 2.84 3.37 -9.54
CA GLN A 50 2.95 3.92 -8.19
C GLN A 50 2.25 5.27 -8.11
N PHE A 51 1.76 5.62 -6.94
CA PHE A 51 1.09 6.92 -6.74
C PHE A 51 2.09 8.03 -6.51
N SER A 52 1.80 9.20 -7.09
CA SER A 52 2.45 10.45 -6.69
C SER A 52 2.09 10.82 -5.26
N ASP A 53 2.88 11.67 -4.62
CA ASP A 53 2.55 12.20 -3.29
C ASP A 53 1.21 12.94 -3.27
N GLU A 54 0.80 13.53 -4.40
CA GLU A 54 -0.50 14.19 -4.52
C GLU A 54 -1.64 13.17 -4.46
N GLN A 55 -1.52 12.05 -5.18
CA GLN A 55 -2.48 10.95 -5.12
C GLN A 55 -2.52 10.31 -3.72
N LEU A 56 -1.35 10.07 -3.10
CA LEU A 56 -1.27 9.55 -1.73
C LEU A 56 -1.96 10.48 -0.73
N ARG A 57 -1.69 11.79 -0.79
CA ARG A 57 -2.37 12.80 0.05
C ARG A 57 -3.87 12.83 -0.18
N ALA A 58 -4.34 12.63 -1.42
CA ALA A 58 -5.77 12.60 -1.72
C ALA A 58 -6.48 11.38 -1.08
N VAL A 59 -5.83 10.20 -1.06
CA VAL A 59 -6.34 9.02 -0.33
C VAL A 59 -6.34 9.28 1.18
N ILE A 60 -5.24 9.81 1.72
CA ILE A 60 -5.10 10.17 3.14
C ILE A 60 -6.19 11.17 3.58
N ALA A 61 -6.43 12.21 2.79
CA ALA A 61 -7.44 13.23 3.07
C ALA A 61 -8.87 12.68 3.13
N ARG A 62 -9.11 11.52 2.52
CA ARG A 62 -10.38 10.79 2.57
C ARG A 62 -10.44 9.73 3.68
N GLY A 63 -9.46 9.72 4.58
CA GLY A 63 -9.39 8.72 5.65
C GLY A 63 -8.91 7.34 5.19
N GLY A 64 -8.54 7.18 3.92
CA GLY A 64 -8.21 5.89 3.31
C GLY A 64 -6.90 5.30 3.82
N VAL A 65 -6.77 3.98 3.69
CA VAL A 65 -5.57 3.21 4.02
C VAL A 65 -4.86 2.78 2.73
N ILE A 66 -3.53 2.81 2.76
CA ILE A 66 -2.64 2.46 1.65
C ILE A 66 -1.81 1.24 2.07
N GLY A 67 -2.05 0.10 1.44
CA GLY A 67 -1.29 -1.13 1.65
C GLY A 67 -0.01 -1.15 0.80
N ALA A 68 1.14 -1.34 1.43
CA ALA A 68 2.41 -1.48 0.73
C ALA A 68 2.50 -2.84 0.02
N ALA A 69 2.75 -2.80 -1.30
CA ALA A 69 2.87 -3.97 -2.16
C ALA A 69 4.29 -4.56 -2.14
N LEU A 70 4.38 -5.88 -2.25
CA LEU A 70 5.64 -6.62 -2.09
C LEU A 70 6.30 -7.06 -3.42
N ASP A 71 5.68 -6.79 -4.56
CA ASP A 71 6.26 -7.13 -5.86
C ASP A 71 7.57 -6.34 -6.09
N ALA A 72 8.65 -7.05 -6.41
CA ALA A 72 10.01 -6.52 -6.44
C ALA A 72 10.17 -5.34 -7.40
N TRP A 73 9.45 -5.33 -8.53
CA TRP A 73 9.50 -4.18 -9.44
C TRP A 73 8.79 -2.94 -8.92
N MET A 74 7.92 -3.10 -7.92
CA MET A 74 7.28 -2.02 -7.19
C MET A 74 8.10 -1.51 -6.02
N LEU A 75 9.20 -2.20 -5.67
CA LEU A 75 10.08 -1.86 -4.54
C LEU A 75 11.47 -1.38 -5.00
N GLN A 76 11.95 -1.82 -6.16
CA GLN A 76 13.28 -1.50 -6.67
C GLN A 76 13.21 -0.88 -8.08
N PRO A 77 13.75 0.34 -8.28
CA PRO A 77 13.84 0.94 -9.60
C PRO A 77 14.64 0.07 -10.58
N GLY A 78 14.12 -0.08 -11.80
CA GLY A 78 14.81 -0.80 -12.88
C GLY A 78 14.79 -2.32 -12.77
N TRP A 79 14.02 -2.90 -11.83
CA TRP A 79 13.80 -4.34 -11.79
C TRP A 79 13.06 -4.82 -13.05
N THR A 80 13.48 -5.96 -13.59
CA THR A 80 12.80 -6.65 -14.68
C THR A 80 12.82 -8.14 -14.40
N SER A 81 11.63 -8.75 -14.37
CA SER A 81 11.47 -10.19 -14.15
C SER A 81 12.30 -11.01 -15.14
N GLY A 82 12.98 -12.05 -14.65
CA GLY A 82 13.85 -12.91 -15.45
C GLY A 82 15.20 -12.30 -15.86
N ARG A 83 15.44 -11.01 -15.60
CA ARG A 83 16.74 -10.35 -15.81
C ARG A 83 17.48 -10.11 -14.49
N ASN A 84 16.75 -9.73 -13.45
CA ASN A 84 17.29 -9.55 -12.11
C ASN A 84 17.19 -10.86 -11.31
N SER A 85 18.06 -11.00 -10.31
CA SER A 85 18.07 -12.12 -9.36
C SER A 85 17.71 -11.60 -7.97
N LEU A 86 17.08 -12.44 -7.15
CA LEU A 86 16.80 -12.15 -5.74
C LEU A 86 18.04 -11.83 -4.92
N VAL A 87 19.24 -12.26 -5.35
CA VAL A 87 20.50 -11.96 -4.65
C VAL A 87 20.71 -10.45 -4.49
N ASP A 88 20.32 -9.67 -5.50
CA ASP A 88 20.40 -8.19 -5.50
C ASP A 88 19.00 -7.56 -5.52
N GLY A 89 18.00 -8.28 -4.99
CA GLY A 89 16.61 -7.87 -4.97
C GLY A 89 16.24 -7.04 -3.74
N PRO A 90 15.07 -6.40 -3.78
CA PRO A 90 14.58 -5.61 -2.66
C PRO A 90 14.31 -6.53 -1.47
N THR A 91 14.27 -5.95 -0.28
CA THR A 91 14.01 -6.64 0.99
C THR A 91 12.79 -6.04 1.68
N LEU A 92 12.39 -6.59 2.83
CA LEU A 92 11.37 -5.98 3.68
C LEU A 92 11.77 -4.57 4.16
N VAL A 93 13.06 -4.21 4.10
CA VAL A 93 13.53 -2.82 4.30
C VAL A 93 12.91 -1.87 3.27
N ASP A 94 12.80 -2.28 2.01
CA ASP A 94 12.21 -1.46 0.95
C ASP A 94 10.70 -1.32 1.12
N VAL A 95 10.03 -2.38 1.57
CA VAL A 95 8.61 -2.30 1.97
C VAL A 95 8.42 -1.29 3.11
N ALA A 96 9.26 -1.35 4.13
CA ALA A 96 9.22 -0.39 5.23
C ALA A 96 9.51 1.05 4.78
N ASN A 97 10.38 1.26 3.78
CA ASN A 97 10.60 2.60 3.22
C ASN A 97 9.32 3.19 2.60
N HIS A 98 8.51 2.37 1.94
CA HIS A 98 7.20 2.81 1.42
C HIS A 98 6.20 3.12 2.53
N ILE A 99 6.17 2.31 3.60
CA ILE A 99 5.36 2.56 4.79
C ILE A 99 5.76 3.89 5.45
N ASP A 100 7.06 4.10 5.68
CA ASP A 100 7.62 5.33 6.25
C ASP A 100 7.20 6.55 5.43
N HIS A 101 7.32 6.51 4.10
CA HIS A 101 6.93 7.61 3.22
C HIS A 101 5.44 7.97 3.35
N VAL A 102 4.54 6.98 3.44
CA VAL A 102 3.11 7.22 3.69
C VAL A 102 2.90 7.82 5.08
N CYS A 103 3.59 7.32 6.10
CA CYS A 103 3.53 7.86 7.46
C CYS A 103 4.03 9.31 7.54
N GLU A 104 5.10 9.65 6.84
CA GLU A 104 5.66 11.00 6.74
C GLU A 104 4.66 11.96 6.08
N LEU A 105 4.03 11.56 4.97
CA LEU A 105 3.02 12.36 4.30
C LEU A 105 1.77 12.59 5.17
N ALA A 106 1.36 11.58 5.95
CA ALA A 106 0.21 11.68 6.85
C ALA A 106 0.52 12.36 8.19
N GLY A 107 1.81 12.42 8.57
CA GLY A 107 2.26 12.84 9.90
C GLY A 107 1.90 11.86 11.02
N ASN A 108 1.47 10.64 10.68
CA ASN A 108 1.09 9.58 11.62
C ASN A 108 0.98 8.23 10.88
N THR A 109 0.78 7.14 11.61
CA THR A 109 0.73 5.79 11.06
C THR A 109 -0.62 5.36 10.51
N ARG A 110 -1.71 6.13 10.68
CA ARG A 110 -3.10 5.68 10.48
C ARG A 110 -3.46 5.25 9.06
N HIS A 111 -2.63 5.59 8.09
CA HIS A 111 -2.90 5.44 6.65
C HIS A 111 -1.98 4.45 5.96
N ALA A 112 -1.01 3.86 6.66
CA ALA A 112 -0.11 2.86 6.12
C ALA A 112 -0.48 1.46 6.62
N ALA A 113 -0.42 0.47 5.74
CA ALA A 113 -0.66 -0.92 6.09
C ALA A 113 0.11 -1.88 5.16
N ILE A 114 -0.03 -3.19 5.41
CA ILE A 114 0.46 -4.23 4.49
C ILE A 114 -0.60 -4.48 3.41
N GLY A 115 -0.17 -4.51 2.15
CA GLY A 115 -1.00 -4.80 0.98
C GLY A 115 -0.27 -5.72 0.03
N SER A 116 0.03 -6.95 0.47
CA SER A 116 1.20 -7.67 -0.06
C SER A 116 1.19 -7.99 -1.54
N ASP A 117 0.02 -8.19 -2.14
CA ASP A 117 -0.14 -8.69 -3.52
C ASP A 117 0.51 -10.07 -3.75
N LEU A 118 0.83 -10.82 -2.68
CA LEU A 118 1.34 -12.20 -2.80
C LEU A 118 0.34 -13.08 -3.57
N ASP A 119 0.86 -13.93 -4.45
CA ASP A 119 0.10 -14.71 -5.44
C ASP A 119 -0.67 -13.85 -6.48
N GLY A 120 -0.41 -12.54 -6.55
CA GLY A 120 -1.02 -11.58 -7.51
C GLY A 120 -0.50 -11.67 -8.95
N GLY A 121 0.19 -12.76 -9.31
CA GLY A 121 0.83 -12.95 -10.62
C GLY A 121 2.35 -13.12 -10.56
N PHE A 122 2.91 -13.19 -9.35
CA PHE A 122 4.31 -13.47 -9.10
C PHE A 122 4.48 -14.40 -7.89
N GLY A 123 5.61 -15.11 -7.85
CA GLY A 123 5.98 -15.95 -6.73
C GLY A 123 7.20 -15.41 -5.98
N ARG A 124 7.88 -16.33 -5.30
CA ARG A 124 9.09 -16.04 -4.51
C ARG A 124 10.15 -15.28 -5.30
N GLU A 125 10.26 -15.54 -6.59
CA GLU A 125 11.24 -14.99 -7.53
C GLU A 125 11.10 -13.48 -7.79
N GLN A 126 9.96 -12.88 -7.43
CA GLN A 126 9.74 -11.43 -7.47
C GLN A 126 9.17 -10.89 -6.15
N SER A 127 9.29 -11.65 -5.07
CA SER A 127 9.02 -11.17 -3.71
C SER A 127 10.31 -10.63 -3.08
N PRO A 128 10.25 -9.93 -1.91
CA PRO A 128 11.44 -9.48 -1.21
C PRO A 128 12.42 -10.64 -0.95
N ALA A 129 13.72 -10.39 -1.07
CA ALA A 129 14.78 -11.38 -0.99
C ALA A 129 14.89 -12.06 0.39
N ASP A 130 14.34 -11.43 1.44
CA ASP A 130 14.29 -11.92 2.82
C ASP A 130 12.90 -12.43 3.26
N LEU A 131 11.96 -12.55 2.31
CA LEU A 131 10.63 -13.13 2.48
C LEU A 131 10.52 -14.45 1.72
N ASP A 132 10.42 -15.58 2.41
CA ASP A 132 10.27 -16.90 1.80
C ASP A 132 8.79 -17.33 1.70
N THR A 133 8.04 -17.09 2.77
CA THR A 133 6.60 -17.40 2.84
C THR A 133 5.82 -16.25 3.46
N VAL A 134 4.49 -16.31 3.39
CA VAL A 134 3.61 -15.34 4.07
C VAL A 134 3.87 -15.23 5.58
N ALA A 135 4.40 -16.29 6.22
CA ALA A 135 4.74 -16.27 7.64
C ALA A 135 5.89 -15.29 7.95
N ASP A 136 6.74 -14.99 6.98
CA ASP A 136 7.87 -14.07 7.14
C ASP A 136 7.43 -12.59 7.21
N LEU A 137 6.17 -12.26 6.93
CA LEU A 137 5.65 -10.90 7.10
C LEU A 137 5.80 -10.39 8.55
N GLN A 138 5.89 -11.30 9.53
CA GLN A 138 6.14 -10.94 10.92
C GLN A 138 7.48 -10.21 11.13
N LYS A 139 8.48 -10.44 10.25
CA LYS A 139 9.77 -9.72 10.30
C LYS A 139 9.60 -8.22 10.10
N LEU A 140 8.51 -7.77 9.45
CA LEU A 140 8.23 -6.36 9.29
C LEU A 140 7.96 -5.67 10.64
N ALA A 141 7.34 -6.35 11.60
CA ALA A 141 7.12 -5.82 12.95
C ALA A 141 8.45 -5.56 13.67
N GLU A 142 9.40 -6.49 13.57
CA GLU A 142 10.75 -6.35 14.13
C GLU A 142 11.50 -5.17 13.48
N LEU A 143 11.36 -5.02 12.17
CA LEU A 143 11.97 -3.93 11.41
C LEU A 143 11.37 -2.57 11.79
N LEU A 144 10.05 -2.45 11.93
CA LEU A 144 9.39 -1.23 12.38
C LEU A 144 9.79 -0.87 13.82
N ALA A 145 9.92 -1.86 14.71
CA ALA A 145 10.46 -1.66 16.06
C ALA A 145 11.90 -1.11 16.03
N TRP A 146 12.76 -1.65 15.14
CA TRP A 146 14.11 -1.12 14.94
C TRP A 146 14.12 0.33 14.44
N ARG A 147 13.13 0.70 13.61
CA ARG A 147 12.86 2.09 13.17
C ARG A 147 12.21 2.96 14.25
N ARG A 148 12.03 2.45 15.48
CA ARG A 148 11.47 3.15 16.65
C ARG A 148 9.99 3.49 16.55
N TYR A 149 9.23 2.73 15.76
CA TYR A 149 7.77 2.76 15.86
C TYR A 149 7.37 2.30 17.27
N SER A 150 6.33 2.91 17.84
CA SER A 150 5.77 2.42 19.10
C SER A 150 5.05 1.07 18.89
N ASP A 151 4.88 0.27 19.95
CA ASP A 151 4.13 -1.00 19.84
C ASP A 151 2.72 -0.79 19.27
N ALA A 152 2.08 0.34 19.61
CA ALA A 152 0.77 0.73 19.10
C ALA A 152 0.81 1.04 17.60
N ASP A 153 1.85 1.76 17.14
CA ASP A 153 2.05 2.07 15.73
C ASP A 153 2.37 0.82 14.89
N ILE A 154 3.16 -0.10 15.44
CA ILE A 154 3.46 -1.38 14.81
C ILE A 154 2.16 -2.18 14.65
N ALA A 155 1.37 -2.33 15.71
CA ALA A 155 0.08 -3.02 15.64
C ALA A 155 -0.86 -2.36 14.62
N ALA A 156 -0.90 -1.02 14.59
CA ALA A 156 -1.69 -0.27 13.61
C ALA A 156 -1.29 -0.59 12.16
N VAL A 157 0.01 -0.54 11.83
CA VAL A 157 0.49 -0.86 10.47
C VAL A 157 0.28 -2.34 10.11
N MET A 158 0.53 -3.25 11.06
CA MET A 158 0.44 -4.69 10.81
C MET A 158 -1.01 -5.16 10.57
N HIS A 159 -2.00 -4.55 11.24
CA HIS A 159 -3.42 -4.90 11.05
C HIS A 159 -4.41 -3.81 11.47
N GLY A 160 -4.11 -3.06 12.55
CA GLY A 160 -5.09 -2.19 13.21
C GLY A 160 -5.65 -1.07 12.34
N ASN A 161 -4.91 -0.59 11.34
CA ASN A 161 -5.38 0.41 10.39
C ASN A 161 -6.43 -0.15 9.43
N TRP A 162 -6.23 -1.38 8.94
CA TRP A 162 -7.25 -2.06 8.14
C TRP A 162 -8.50 -2.34 8.97
N GLU A 163 -8.34 -2.87 10.19
CA GLU A 163 -9.46 -3.15 11.09
C GLU A 163 -10.25 -1.88 11.40
N ARG A 164 -9.57 -0.79 11.79
CA ARG A 164 -10.19 0.51 12.04
C ARG A 164 -11.00 0.98 10.83
N TRP A 165 -10.37 0.99 9.66
CA TRP A 165 -10.99 1.50 8.44
C TRP A 165 -12.19 0.64 8.00
N LEU A 166 -12.08 -0.69 8.08
CA LEU A 166 -13.17 -1.61 7.76
C LEU A 166 -14.34 -1.50 8.74
N ASN A 167 -14.08 -1.26 10.03
CA ASN A 167 -15.14 -1.02 11.01
C ASN A 167 -15.83 0.33 10.77
N GLU A 168 -15.05 1.39 10.48
CA GLU A 168 -15.58 2.72 10.11
C GLU A 168 -16.46 2.69 8.84
N LEU A 169 -16.28 1.71 7.95
CA LEU A 169 -17.08 1.54 6.73
C LEU A 169 -18.52 1.07 6.99
N TRP A 170 -18.73 0.21 7.98
CA TRP A 170 -20.02 -0.45 8.23
C TRP A 170 -20.76 0.07 9.47
N GLU A 171 -20.17 1.05 10.17
CA GLU A 171 -20.84 1.82 11.23
C GLU A 171 -21.67 2.99 10.69
N THR A 172 -21.51 3.34 9.41
CA THR A 172 -22.29 4.37 8.67
C THR A 172 -23.33 3.77 7.74
#